data_AF-A0A9D6T3P7-F1
#
_entry.id   AF-A0A9D6T3P7-F1
#
_cell.length_a   1.000
_cell.length_b   1.000
_cell.length_c   1.000
_cell.angle_alpha   90.00
_cell.angle_beta   90.00
_cell.angle_gamma   90.00
#
_symmetry.space_group_name_H-M   'P 1'
#
loop_
_entity.id
_entity.type
_entity.pdbx_description
1 polymer ?
#
loop_
_entity_poly.entity_id
_entity_poly.type
_entity_poly.pdbx_seq_one_letter_code
_entity_poly.pdbx_strand_id
1 'polypeptide(L)'
;MTISIPVDYQPKSYLKPKFWVDIDDYRCIRCRCCVEQCSFDALYFDDPANQVGMIHTNCVACHRCVVFCPTNAISVGQTRNQYRENSYWLPDTIEDIIRQTETGGVLLTGMGNDKPWSVYWYKLCLNASQVTNPSIDPLR
;
A
#
# COMPACT_ATOMS: atom_id res chain seq x y z
N MET A 1 -9.25 10.79 26.50
CA MET A 1 -7.96 10.38 25.89
C MET A 1 -7.82 11.15 24.59
N THR A 2 -7.39 12.42 24.69
CA THR A 2 -7.14 13.28 23.54
C THR A 2 -5.83 12.84 22.93
N ILE A 3 -5.89 12.25 21.73
CA ILE A 3 -4.72 11.94 20.92
C ILE A 3 -4.11 13.29 20.54
N SER A 4 -2.98 13.65 21.16
CA SER A 4 -2.14 14.77 20.74
C SER A 4 -1.49 14.41 19.42
N ILE A 5 -2.25 14.54 18.33
CA ILE A 5 -1.66 14.66 17.01
C ILE A 5 -0.76 15.90 17.08
N PRO A 6 0.53 15.83 16.69
CA PRO A 6 1.40 17.00 16.70
C PRO A 6 0.73 18.13 15.93
N VAL A 7 0.79 19.34 16.49
CA VAL A 7 0.04 20.54 16.04
C VAL A 7 0.33 20.91 14.57
N ASP A 8 1.40 20.34 14.00
CA ASP A 8 1.85 20.56 12.62
C ASP A 8 1.55 19.37 11.67
N TYR A 9 0.75 18.38 12.07
CA TYR A 9 0.47 17.23 11.21
C TYR A 9 -0.48 17.61 10.05
N GLN A 10 0.11 17.82 8.87
CA GLN A 10 -0.64 17.85 7.62
C GLN A 10 -0.74 16.42 7.03
N PRO A 11 -1.95 15.95 6.70
CA PRO A 11 -2.10 14.66 6.03
C PRO A 11 -1.43 14.73 4.65
N LYS A 12 -0.50 13.80 4.37
CA LYS A 12 0.23 13.73 3.08
C LYS A 12 -0.69 13.44 1.88
N SER A 13 -1.88 12.88 2.12
CA SER A 13 -2.86 12.48 1.11
C SER A 13 -4.27 12.56 1.72
N TYR A 14 -5.28 12.81 0.89
CA TYR A 14 -6.71 12.74 1.23
C TYR A 14 -7.23 11.30 1.28
N LEU A 15 -6.41 10.31 0.92
CA LEU A 15 -6.76 8.91 1.08
C LEU A 15 -7.00 8.55 2.55
N LYS A 16 -8.05 7.76 2.79
CA LYS A 16 -8.29 7.20 4.11
C LYS A 16 -7.17 6.19 4.44
N PRO A 17 -6.74 6.10 5.71
CA PRO A 17 -5.74 5.13 6.11
C PRO A 17 -6.25 3.71 5.86
N LYS A 18 -5.50 2.93 5.07
CA LYS A 18 -5.83 1.52 4.76
C LYS A 18 -5.62 0.61 5.97
N PHE A 19 -4.63 0.95 6.79
CA PHE A 19 -4.25 0.20 7.97
C PHE A 19 -4.32 1.07 9.22
N TRP A 20 -4.61 0.46 10.35
CA TRP A 20 -4.49 1.06 11.67
C TRP A 20 -3.42 0.32 12.45
N VAL A 21 -2.84 1.04 13.41
CA VAL A 21 -1.89 0.51 14.37
C VAL A 21 -2.47 0.84 15.74
N ASP A 22 -2.32 -0.06 16.69
CA ASP A 22 -2.72 0.17 18.07
C ASP A 22 -1.68 -0.39 19.02
N ILE A 23 -1.51 0.30 20.13
CA ILE A 23 -0.50 -0.01 21.13
C ILE A 23 -1.22 -0.16 22.47
N ASP A 24 -1.14 -1.36 23.03
CA ASP A 24 -1.63 -1.66 24.36
C ASP A 24 -0.73 -1.00 25.40
N ASP A 25 -1.18 0.12 25.99
CA ASP A 25 -0.41 0.88 26.97
C ASP A 25 -0.10 0.06 28.24
N TYR A 26 -0.90 -0.97 28.57
CA TYR A 26 -0.64 -1.84 29.71
C TYR A 26 0.56 -2.78 29.49
N ARG A 27 0.84 -3.13 28.23
CA ARG A 27 1.99 -3.98 27.86
C ARG A 27 3.20 -3.17 27.38
N CYS A 28 2.99 -1.91 27.02
CA CYS A 28 4.03 -1.06 26.48
C CYS A 28 5.00 -0.61 27.57
N ILE A 29 6.26 -1.03 27.47
CA ILE A 29 7.36 -0.58 28.35
C ILE A 29 8.03 0.71 27.88
N ARG A 30 7.47 1.40 26.87
CA ARG A 30 7.98 2.66 26.32
C ARG A 30 9.45 2.60 25.86
N CYS A 31 9.89 1.43 25.38
CA CYS A 31 11.28 1.19 24.95
C CYS A 31 11.70 1.89 23.64
N ARG A 32 10.78 2.57 22.94
CA ARG A 32 11.01 3.31 21.68
C ARG A 32 11.48 2.48 20.47
N CYS A 33 11.75 1.18 20.63
CA CYS A 33 12.16 0.30 19.54
C CYS A 33 11.21 0.34 18.32
N CYS A 34 9.90 0.39 18.55
CA CYS A 34 8.92 0.46 17.45
C CYS A 34 9.01 1.75 16.63
N VAL A 35 9.39 2.87 17.25
CA VAL A 35 9.58 4.17 16.60
C VAL A 35 10.83 4.11 15.72
N GLU A 36 11.95 3.60 16.26
CA GLU A 36 13.21 3.47 15.51
C GLU A 36 13.13 2.50 14.33
N GLN A 37 12.34 1.43 14.46
CA GLN A 37 12.20 0.44 13.40
C GLN A 37 11.19 0.84 12.30
N CYS A 38 10.40 1.89 12.51
CA CYS A 38 9.38 2.29 11.55
C CYS A 38 9.97 3.12 10.40
N SER A 39 10.21 2.50 9.23
CA SER A 39 10.73 3.20 8.05
C SER A 39 9.74 4.16 7.38
N PHE A 40 8.50 4.22 7.86
CA PHE A 40 7.41 5.01 7.27
C PHE A 40 6.96 6.16 8.17
N ASP A 41 7.61 6.38 9.32
CA ASP A 41 7.22 7.40 10.30
C ASP A 41 5.74 7.31 10.71
N ALA A 42 5.24 6.08 10.86
CA ALA A 42 3.87 5.82 11.32
C ALA A 42 3.76 5.82 12.85
N LEU A 43 4.88 5.80 13.57
CA LEU A 43 4.97 5.83 15.02
C LEU A 43 5.95 6.93 15.44
N TYR A 44 5.60 7.72 16.45
CA TYR A 44 6.46 8.74 17.03
C TYR A 44 6.40 8.67 18.56
N PHE A 45 7.42 9.18 19.23
CA PHE A 45 7.41 9.28 20.69
C PHE A 45 6.97 10.69 21.09
N ASP A 46 5.91 10.79 21.88
CA ASP A 46 5.45 12.03 22.48
C ASP A 46 6.10 12.17 23.87
N ASP A 47 7.22 12.89 23.94
CA ASP A 47 7.98 13.10 25.18
C ASP A 47 7.14 13.68 26.34
N PRO A 48 6.34 14.76 26.16
CA PRO A 48 5.52 15.30 27.26
C PRO A 48 4.42 14.35 27.73
N ALA A 49 3.82 13.56 26.83
CA ALA A 49 2.82 12.55 27.21
C ALA A 49 3.45 11.22 27.70
N ASN A 50 4.76 11.05 27.50
CA ASN A 50 5.50 9.81 27.71
C ASN A 50 4.80 8.62 27.04
N GLN A 51 4.34 8.78 25.79
CA GLN A 51 3.55 7.78 25.08
C GLN A 51 4.01 7.66 23.62
N VAL A 52 3.69 6.54 22.99
CA VAL A 52 3.93 6.35 21.55
C VAL A 52 2.69 6.82 20.80
N GLY A 53 2.84 7.90 20.03
CA GLY A 53 1.82 8.39 19.12
C GLY A 53 1.80 7.61 17.80
N MET A 54 0.64 7.62 17.14
CA MET A 54 0.38 6.80 15.96
C MET A 54 -0.18 7.66 14.82
N ILE A 55 0.40 7.50 13.64
CA ILE A 55 -0.02 8.16 12.40
C ILE A 55 -0.45 7.06 11.43
N HIS A 56 -1.74 6.68 11.49
CA HIS A 56 -2.27 5.53 10.74
C HIS A 56 -2.16 5.68 9.21
N THR A 57 -2.23 6.91 8.70
CA THR A 57 -2.10 7.25 7.27
C THR A 57 -0.75 6.88 6.66
N ASN A 58 0.31 6.84 7.47
CA ASN A 58 1.64 6.46 7.03
C ASN A 58 1.88 4.94 7.10
N CYS A 59 1.01 4.19 7.80
CA CYS A 59 1.22 2.77 8.00
C CYS A 59 0.93 1.98 6.71
N VAL A 60 1.91 1.18 6.25
CA VAL A 60 1.77 0.25 5.12
C VAL A 60 1.62 -1.21 5.55
N ALA A 61 1.42 -1.47 6.85
CA ALA A 61 1.37 -2.80 7.44
C ALA A 61 2.58 -3.71 7.11
N CYS A 62 3.81 -3.16 7.19
CA CYS A 62 5.03 -3.97 7.06
C CYS A 62 5.29 -4.91 8.25
N HIS A 63 4.51 -4.81 9.32
CA HIS A 63 4.60 -5.59 10.57
C HIS A 63 5.94 -5.55 11.33
N ARG A 64 6.90 -4.71 10.91
CA ARG A 64 8.20 -4.60 11.57
C ARG A 64 8.09 -4.17 13.04
N CYS A 65 7.23 -3.20 13.34
CA CYS A 65 6.99 -2.77 14.73
C CYS A 65 6.41 -3.89 15.61
N VAL A 66 5.56 -4.76 15.05
CA VAL A 66 4.97 -5.90 15.76
C VAL A 66 6.05 -6.93 16.11
N VAL A 67 6.90 -7.28 15.14
CA VAL A 67 7.96 -8.29 15.31
C VAL A 67 9.02 -7.87 16.32
N PHE A 68 9.41 -6.59 16.30
CA PHE A 68 10.47 -6.07 17.16
C PHE A 68 9.99 -5.66 18.57
N CYS A 69 8.69 -5.70 18.84
CA CYS A 69 8.16 -5.34 20.15
C CYS A 69 8.46 -6.46 21.18
N PRO A 70 9.30 -6.23 22.20
CA PRO A 70 9.68 -7.29 23.15
C PRO A 70 8.51 -7.76 24.02
N THR A 71 7.47 -6.95 24.18
CA THR A 71 6.29 -7.25 25.01
C THR A 71 5.05 -7.61 24.19
N ASN A 72 5.15 -7.67 22.85
CA ASN A 72 4.02 -7.90 21.95
C ASN A 72 2.83 -6.97 22.23
N ALA A 73 3.12 -5.69 22.46
CA ALA A 73 2.13 -4.66 22.77
C ALA A 73 1.44 -4.05 21.54
N ILE A 74 1.93 -4.36 20.33
CA ILE A 74 1.50 -3.66 19.10
C ILE A 74 0.64 -4.58 18.24
N SER A 75 -0.49 -4.06 17.78
CA SER A 75 -1.38 -4.71 16.82
C SER A 75 -1.51 -3.85 15.55
N VAL A 76 -1.56 -4.49 14.39
CA VAL A 76 -1.77 -3.83 13.10
C VAL A 76 -2.89 -4.55 12.38
N GLY A 77 -3.84 -3.80 11.83
CA GLY A 77 -4.99 -4.37 11.12
C GLY A 77 -5.48 -3.47 9.99
N GLN A 78 -6.43 -4.00 9.20
CA GLN A 78 -7.11 -3.22 8.17
C GLN A 78 -8.18 -2.33 8.79
N THR A 79 -8.31 -1.11 8.25
CA THR A 79 -9.32 -0.15 8.70
C THR A 79 -10.72 -0.63 8.34
N ARG A 80 -11.69 -0.41 9.24
CA ARG A 80 -13.10 -0.80 9.04
C ARG A 80 -13.87 0.13 8.09
N ASN A 81 -13.37 1.34 7.88
CA ASN A 81 -13.95 2.35 6.98
C ASN A 81 -13.66 2.05 5.50
N GLN A 82 -14.10 0.88 5.04
CA GLN A 82 -13.94 0.46 3.65
C GLN A 82 -15.00 1.10 2.75
N TYR A 83 -14.70 1.18 1.44
CA TYR A 83 -15.68 1.60 0.44
C TYR A 83 -16.82 0.58 0.34
N ARG A 84 -18.00 1.04 -0.07
CA ARG A 84 -19.12 0.15 -0.38
C ARG A 84 -18.74 -0.77 -1.54
N GLU A 85 -19.03 -2.06 -1.42
CA GLU A 85 -18.82 -3.02 -2.50
C GLU A 85 -19.62 -2.64 -3.75
N ASN A 86 -18.94 -2.56 -4.89
CA ASN A 86 -19.52 -2.22 -6.19
C ASN A 86 -18.67 -2.85 -7.31
N SER A 87 -19.32 -3.40 -8.34
CA SER A 87 -18.63 -4.01 -9.49
C SER A 87 -17.95 -3.00 -10.42
N TYR A 88 -18.47 -1.77 -10.52
CA TYR A 88 -17.89 -0.71 -11.35
C TYR A 88 -16.88 0.13 -10.57
N TRP A 89 -17.16 0.37 -9.30
CA TRP A 89 -16.36 1.21 -8.42
C TRP A 89 -15.58 0.34 -7.44
N LEU A 90 -14.50 -0.25 -7.93
CA LEU A 90 -13.57 -0.99 -7.09
C LEU A 90 -12.81 0.00 -6.18
N PRO A 91 -12.44 -0.41 -4.95
CA PRO A 91 -11.62 0.40 -4.06
C PRO A 91 -10.38 0.98 -4.73
N ASP A 92 -9.65 0.16 -5.49
CA ASP A 92 -8.43 0.59 -6.19
C ASP A 92 -8.73 1.70 -7.21
N THR A 93 -9.84 1.61 -7.95
CA THR A 93 -10.25 2.65 -8.91
C THR A 93 -10.57 3.97 -8.22
N ILE A 94 -11.23 3.92 -7.07
CA ILE A 94 -11.54 5.13 -6.28
C ILE A 94 -10.24 5.75 -5.76
N GLU A 95 -9.35 4.94 -5.20
CA GLU A 95 -8.06 5.40 -4.70
C GLU A 95 -7.20 6.01 -5.82
N ASP A 96 -7.19 5.40 -7.01
CA ASP A 96 -6.46 5.90 -8.17
C ASP A 96 -6.97 7.27 -8.64
N ILE A 97 -8.30 7.46 -8.65
CA ILE A 97 -8.89 8.77 -8.96
C ILE A 97 -8.46 9.80 -7.92
N ILE A 98 -8.53 9.47 -6.63
CA ILE A 98 -8.11 10.40 -5.56
C ILE A 98 -6.64 10.78 -5.72
N ARG A 99 -5.73 9.83 -5.97
CA ARG A 99 -4.31 10.08 -6.23
C ARG A 99 -4.08 11.01 -7.43
N GLN A 100 -4.85 10.81 -8.51
CA GLN A 100 -4.79 11.68 -9.69
C GLN A 100 -5.27 13.09 -9.38
N THR A 101 -6.34 13.24 -8.58
CA THR A 101 -6.83 14.58 -8.18
C THR A 101 -5.85 15.33 -7.27
N GLU A 102 -5.08 14.62 -6.43
CA GLU A 102 -4.08 15.22 -5.54
C GLU A 102 -2.91 15.83 -6.29
N THR A 103 -2.44 15.16 -7.33
CA THR A 103 -1.24 15.54 -8.07
C THR A 103 -1.56 16.31 -9.36
N GLY A 104 -2.79 16.18 -9.88
CA GLY A 104 -3.17 16.62 -11.23
C GLY A 104 -2.55 15.75 -12.35
N GLY A 105 -1.79 14.72 -12.00
CA GLY A 105 -1.17 13.78 -12.94
C GLY A 105 -2.10 12.62 -13.29
N VAL A 106 -1.84 11.98 -14.44
CA VAL A 106 -2.52 10.75 -14.84
C VAL A 106 -1.68 9.55 -14.41
N LEU A 107 -2.29 8.59 -13.71
CA LEU A 107 -1.62 7.34 -13.36
C LEU A 107 -1.44 6.50 -14.62
N LEU A 108 -0.19 6.23 -14.99
CA LEU A 108 0.15 5.35 -16.10
C LEU A 108 0.55 3.99 -15.56
N THR A 109 -0.20 2.96 -15.94
CA THR A 109 0.25 1.58 -15.85
C THR A 109 1.05 1.23 -17.10
N GLY A 110 2.20 0.57 -16.91
CA GLY A 110 3.19 0.30 -17.96
C GLY A 110 2.69 -0.63 -19.08
N MET A 111 3.61 -1.29 -19.78
CA MET A 111 3.31 -2.19 -20.91
C MET A 111 2.53 -3.43 -20.45
N GLY A 112 1.21 -3.31 -20.28
CA GLY A 112 0.35 -4.42 -19.92
C GLY A 112 -0.95 -3.99 -19.22
N ASN A 113 -1.56 -4.97 -18.56
CA ASN A 113 -2.73 -4.79 -17.73
C ASN A 113 -2.33 -5.11 -16.29
N ASP A 114 -2.47 -4.16 -15.37
CA ASP A 114 -2.22 -4.33 -13.94
C ASP A 114 -3.33 -5.07 -13.22
N LYS A 115 -4.49 -5.20 -13.85
CA LYS A 115 -5.62 -5.94 -13.29
C LYS A 115 -5.40 -7.44 -13.48
N PRO A 116 -5.93 -8.30 -12.57
CA PRO A 116 -5.77 -9.75 -12.63
C PRO A 116 -6.65 -10.40 -13.72
N TRP A 117 -6.77 -9.76 -14.88
CA TRP A 117 -7.49 -10.33 -16.01
C TRP A 117 -6.65 -11.41 -16.66
N SER A 118 -7.32 -12.37 -17.29
CA SER A 118 -6.65 -13.44 -18.00
C SER A 118 -5.82 -12.88 -19.16
N VAL A 119 -4.51 -13.07 -19.10
CA VAL A 119 -3.63 -12.73 -20.23
C VAL A 119 -3.66 -13.88 -21.23
N TYR A 120 -4.53 -13.77 -22.22
CA TYR A 120 -4.72 -14.80 -23.24
C TYR A 120 -3.46 -15.06 -24.07
N TRP A 121 -2.61 -14.05 -24.29
CA TRP A 121 -1.40 -14.16 -25.10
C TRP A 121 -0.37 -15.17 -24.56
N TYR A 122 -0.28 -15.36 -23.24
CA TYR A 122 0.57 -16.42 -22.67
C TYR A 122 0.02 -17.84 -22.92
N LYS A 123 -1.25 -17.97 -23.29
CA LYS A 123 -1.91 -19.25 -23.62
C LYS A 123 -1.95 -19.51 -25.12
N LEU A 124 -1.44 -18.59 -25.94
CA LEU A 124 -1.40 -18.71 -27.40
C LEU A 124 0.03 -19.03 -27.84
N CYS A 125 0.21 -20.20 -28.47
CA CYS A 125 1.43 -20.48 -29.22
C CYS A 125 1.26 -19.88 -30.63
N LEU A 126 1.94 -18.76 -30.90
CA LEU A 126 2.07 -18.25 -32.25
C LEU A 126 3.11 -19.12 -32.97
N ASN A 127 2.64 -20.18 -33.63
CA ASN A 127 3.48 -20.94 -34.53
C ASN A 127 3.75 -20.09 -35.78
N ALA A 128 5.00 -19.68 -35.99
CA ALA A 128 5.43 -18.98 -37.20
C ALA A 128 5.50 -19.93 -38.42
N SER A 129 4.57 -20.88 -38.54
CA SER A 129 4.47 -21.83 -39.64
C SER A 129 3.82 -21.19 -40.87
N GLN A 130 4.34 -20.04 -41.29
CA GLN A 130 4.28 -19.59 -42.69
C GLN A 130 5.21 -18.39 -42.89
N VAL A 131 6.48 -18.53 -42.51
CA VAL A 131 7.50 -17.99 -43.40
C VAL A 131 7.49 -18.97 -44.57
N THR A 132 6.67 -18.70 -45.58
CA THR A 132 6.94 -19.27 -46.90
C THR A 132 8.34 -18.78 -47.21
N ASN A 133 9.36 -19.61 -46.97
CA ASN A 133 10.56 -19.50 -47.78
C ASN A 133 10.00 -19.46 -49.22
N PRO A 134 10.19 -18.37 -49.97
CA PRO A 134 9.80 -18.40 -51.37
C PRO A 134 10.45 -19.66 -51.95
N SER A 135 9.69 -20.43 -52.73
CA SER A 135 10.22 -21.63 -53.37
C SER A 135 11.61 -21.29 -53.91
N ILE A 136 12.64 -21.96 -53.41
CA ILE A 136 13.96 -21.86 -54.02
C ILE A 136 13.75 -22.50 -55.40
N ASP A 137 13.54 -21.65 -56.39
CA ASP A 137 13.37 -22.05 -57.77
C ASP A 137 14.73 -22.60 -58.20
N PRO A 138 14.86 -23.90 -58.54
CA PRO A 138 16.15 -24.47 -58.92
C PRO A 138 16.62 -23.99 -60.31
N LEU A 139 15.89 -23.08 -60.98
CA LEU A 139 16.23 -22.50 -62.28
C LEU A 139 16.55 -20.99 -62.23
N ARG A 140 16.89 -20.41 -61.06
CA ARG A 140 17.45 -19.06 -61.00
C ARG A 140 18.71 -18.94 -60.16
#